data_AF-A0A954VSK0-F1
#
_entry.id   AF-A0A954VSK0-F1
#
_cell.length_a   1.000
_cell.length_b   1.000
_cell.length_c   1.000
_cell.angle_alpha   90.00
_cell.angle_beta   90.00
_cell.angle_gamma   90.00
#
_symmetry.space_group_name_H-M   'P 1'
#
loop_
_entity.id
_entity.type
_entity.pdbx_description
1 polymer ?
#
loop_
_entity_poly.entity_id
_entity_poly.type
_entity_poly.pdbx_seq_one_letter_code
_entity_poly.pdbx_strand_id
1 'polypeptide(L)'
;MVDEAFYFVESPSPQIVAWPTIVAGQSWHRRWLSHWGSAAHSWTTNAPNLGERVDRAADLNDDGVLSVDDIDRFCEALHGEDRSFDFSGDGQIDSHDLTAVVEALLQTSIGDVNLDGVFNSNDLVLLFQTAKFEDEQPNNSSWADGDWNCDGDFNSNDLVFAFQRNAYSANAKRQ
;
A
#
# COMPACT_ATOMS: atom_id res chain seq x y z
N MET A 1 -36.53 -49.96 -12.28
CA MET A 1 -36.56 -48.96 -11.20
C MET A 1 -35.21 -49.03 -10.54
N VAL A 2 -34.34 -48.07 -10.82
CA VAL A 2 -33.09 -47.87 -10.06
C VAL A 2 -33.25 -46.52 -9.37
N ASP A 3 -33.05 -46.54 -8.05
CA ASP A 3 -33.30 -45.43 -7.14
C ASP A 3 -31.98 -44.66 -6.98
N GLU A 4 -31.93 -43.42 -7.48
CA GLU A 4 -30.77 -42.55 -7.35
C GLU A 4 -30.88 -41.78 -6.03
N ALA A 5 -30.05 -42.17 -5.05
CA ALA A 5 -29.91 -41.42 -3.81
C ALA A 5 -29.05 -40.16 -4.06
N PHE A 6 -29.71 -39.01 -4.17
CA PHE A 6 -29.08 -37.69 -4.14
C PHE A 6 -28.53 -37.40 -2.73
N TYR A 7 -27.21 -37.32 -2.59
CA TYR A 7 -26.56 -36.78 -1.40
C TYR A 7 -26.48 -35.25 -1.52
N PHE A 8 -27.20 -34.53 -0.67
CA PHE A 8 -26.99 -33.11 -0.43
C PHE A 8 -25.77 -32.93 0.49
N VAL A 9 -24.72 -32.27 -0.02
CA VAL A 9 -23.61 -31.80 0.81
C VAL A 9 -24.02 -30.45 1.39
N GLU A 10 -24.25 -30.39 2.71
CA GLU A 10 -24.45 -29.11 3.41
C GLU A 10 -23.19 -28.25 3.25
N SER A 11 -23.36 -27.07 2.66
CA SER A 11 -22.29 -26.07 2.57
C SER A 11 -22.03 -25.48 3.96
N PRO A 12 -20.77 -25.39 4.44
CA PRO A 12 -20.48 -24.86 5.76
C PRO A 12 -20.90 -23.38 5.84
N SER A 13 -21.58 -23.03 6.94
CA SER A 13 -21.99 -21.65 7.21
C SER A 13 -20.78 -20.71 7.26
N PRO A 14 -20.85 -19.50 6.66
CA PRO A 14 -19.74 -18.56 6.67
C PRO A 14 -19.41 -18.17 8.12
N GLN A 15 -18.17 -18.45 8.52
CA GLN A 15 -17.66 -18.09 9.84
C GLN A 15 -17.58 -16.57 9.93
N ILE A 16 -18.33 -15.96 10.85
CA ILE A 16 -18.22 -14.53 11.12
C ILE A 16 -16.91 -14.33 11.90
N VAL A 17 -15.88 -13.85 11.21
CA VAL A 17 -14.59 -13.54 11.83
C VAL A 17 -14.75 -12.34 12.77
N ALA A 18 -14.24 -12.46 13.99
CA ALA A 18 -14.32 -11.41 15.00
C ALA A 18 -13.60 -10.14 14.53
N TRP A 19 -14.17 -8.99 14.88
CA TRP A 19 -13.53 -7.69 14.70
C TRP A 19 -12.16 -7.65 15.37
N PRO A 20 -11.13 -7.02 14.76
CA PRO A 20 -9.84 -6.84 15.41
C PRO A 20 -9.98 -6.10 16.75
N THR A 21 -9.22 -6.49 17.76
CA THR A 21 -9.13 -5.73 19.03
C THR A 21 -8.11 -4.61 18.89
N ILE A 22 -8.53 -3.35 19.09
CA ILE A 22 -7.64 -2.19 19.10
C ILE A 22 -6.83 -2.12 20.40
N VAL A 23 -5.52 -1.90 20.27
CA VAL A 23 -4.64 -1.47 21.36
C VAL A 23 -4.72 0.05 21.50
N ALA A 24 -4.62 0.58 22.73
CA ALA A 24 -4.64 2.03 22.95
C ALA A 24 -3.54 2.71 22.13
N GLY A 25 -3.92 3.71 21.32
CA GLY A 25 -2.99 4.41 20.42
C GLY A 25 -2.87 3.79 19.02
N GLN A 26 -3.88 3.09 18.52
CA GLN A 26 -4.01 2.69 17.11
C GLN A 26 -5.31 3.24 16.52
N SER A 27 -5.32 3.54 15.22
CA SER A 27 -6.51 3.97 14.47
C SER A 27 -7.02 2.86 13.54
N TRP A 28 -8.32 2.90 13.28
CA TRP A 28 -8.97 2.00 12.32
C TRP A 28 -8.86 2.58 10.92
N HIS A 29 -8.14 1.90 10.04
CA HIS A 29 -8.07 2.26 8.63
C HIS A 29 -8.86 1.24 7.81
N ARG A 30 -9.64 1.75 6.85
CA ARG A 30 -10.39 0.92 5.93
C ARG A 30 -9.46 0.48 4.80
N ARG A 31 -9.28 -0.82 4.61
CA ARG A 31 -8.39 -1.39 3.58
C ARG A 31 -8.96 -1.31 2.15
N TRP A 32 -10.28 -1.21 2.00
CA TRP A 32 -10.94 -1.30 0.69
C TRP A 32 -12.19 -0.42 0.63
N LEU A 33 -12.26 0.52 -0.33
CA LEU A 33 -13.46 1.34 -0.57
C LEU A 33 -14.62 0.54 -1.19
N SER A 34 -14.34 -0.59 -1.85
CA SER A 34 -15.30 -1.41 -2.59
C SER A 34 -16.01 -2.50 -1.76
N HIS A 35 -15.59 -2.74 -0.51
CA HIS A 35 -16.18 -3.76 0.36
C HIS A 35 -17.18 -3.15 1.36
N TRP A 36 -18.25 -3.90 1.65
CA TRP A 36 -19.17 -3.58 2.74
C TRP A 36 -18.38 -3.52 4.05
N GLY A 37 -18.42 -2.37 4.73
CA GLY A 37 -17.63 -2.09 5.94
C GLY A 37 -17.93 -2.96 7.15
N SER A 38 -18.58 -4.12 6.98
CA SER A 38 -18.95 -5.11 7.98
C SER A 38 -18.03 -6.33 8.04
N ALA A 39 -17.07 -6.47 7.11
CA ALA A 39 -16.09 -7.55 7.16
C ALA A 39 -14.87 -7.13 7.99
N ALA A 40 -14.55 -7.88 9.06
CA ALA A 40 -13.42 -7.64 9.94
C ALA A 40 -12.06 -7.52 9.20
N HIS A 41 -11.89 -8.26 8.09
CA HIS A 41 -10.70 -8.19 7.22
C HIS A 41 -10.60 -6.89 6.39
N SER A 42 -11.68 -6.12 6.27
CA SER A 42 -11.67 -4.82 5.59
C SER A 42 -11.07 -3.70 6.44
N TRP A 43 -10.60 -4.04 7.64
CA TRP A 43 -10.07 -3.10 8.60
C TRP A 43 -8.66 -3.50 9.02
N THR A 44 -7.78 -2.51 9.17
CA THR A 44 -6.46 -2.67 9.77
C THR A 44 -6.30 -1.71 10.94
N THR A 45 -5.50 -2.14 11.91
CA THR A 45 -5.07 -1.32 13.03
C THR A 45 -3.67 -0.82 12.70
N ASN A 46 -3.58 0.43 12.28
CA ASN A 46 -2.27 1.05 12.04
C ASN A 46 -1.86 1.85 13.28
N ALA A 47 -0.55 1.96 13.50
CA ALA A 47 -0.06 3.00 14.37
C ALA A 47 -0.53 4.35 13.78
N PRO A 48 -0.99 5.30 14.61
CA PRO A 48 -1.26 6.64 14.14
C PRO A 48 0.04 7.14 13.52
N ASN A 49 0.00 7.46 12.23
CA ASN A 49 0.92 8.41 11.66
C ASN A 49 0.92 9.61 12.59
N LEU A 50 2.06 9.87 13.24
CA LEU A 50 2.20 10.98 14.16
C LEU A 50 1.70 12.21 13.39
N GLY A 51 0.67 12.87 13.91
CA GLY A 51 0.26 14.20 13.48
C GLY A 51 1.34 15.24 13.81
N GLU A 52 2.59 14.93 13.48
CA GLU A 52 3.66 15.88 13.26
C GLU A 52 3.26 16.74 12.07
N ARG A 53 3.67 18.01 12.10
CA ARG A 53 3.29 19.01 11.10
C ARG A 53 3.36 18.40 9.70
N VAL A 54 2.19 18.21 9.10
CA VAL A 54 2.05 17.86 7.69
C VAL A 54 2.89 18.87 6.93
N ASP A 55 4.01 18.43 6.38
CA ASP A 55 4.73 19.26 5.44
C ASP A 55 3.76 19.44 4.28
N ARG A 56 3.23 20.65 4.09
CA ARG A 56 2.26 20.90 3.01
C ARG A 56 2.82 20.57 1.64
N ALA A 57 4.14 20.46 1.52
CA ALA A 57 4.78 20.00 0.30
C ALA A 57 4.53 18.51 0.00
N ALA A 58 4.19 17.72 1.01
CA ALA A 58 4.04 16.26 0.94
C ALA A 58 2.59 15.77 0.88
N ASP A 59 1.65 16.60 1.30
CA ASP A 59 0.20 16.38 1.19
C ASP A 59 -0.24 16.83 -0.20
N LEU A 60 -0.16 15.92 -1.16
CA LEU A 60 -0.31 16.21 -2.59
C LEU A 60 -1.78 16.25 -3.02
N ASN A 61 -2.68 15.70 -2.20
CA ASN A 61 -4.12 15.71 -2.43
C ASN A 61 -4.88 16.76 -1.57
N ASP A 62 -4.17 17.51 -0.71
CA ASP A 62 -4.69 18.53 0.21
C ASP A 62 -5.75 17.99 1.21
N ASP A 63 -5.67 16.70 1.57
CA ASP A 63 -6.62 16.08 2.51
C ASP A 63 -6.20 16.20 3.99
N GLY A 64 -4.98 16.70 4.24
CA GLY A 64 -4.42 16.92 5.56
C GLY A 64 -3.79 15.67 6.19
N VAL A 65 -3.59 14.59 5.43
CA VAL A 65 -3.04 13.31 5.90
C VAL A 65 -2.00 12.79 4.93
N LEU A 66 -0.78 12.57 5.42
CA LEU A 66 0.24 11.87 4.65
C LEU A 66 -0.08 10.38 4.55
N SER A 67 -0.35 9.90 3.34
CA SER A 67 -0.80 8.54 3.05
C SER A 67 -0.37 8.01 1.67
N VAL A 68 -0.78 6.79 1.33
CA VAL A 68 -0.53 6.21 0.01
C VAL A 68 -1.20 7.00 -1.12
N ASP A 69 -2.31 7.69 -0.83
CA ASP A 69 -3.03 8.49 -1.82
C ASP A 69 -2.17 9.68 -2.30
N ASP A 70 -1.25 10.19 -1.47
CA ASP A 70 -0.27 11.20 -1.88
C ASP A 70 0.77 10.62 -2.83
N ILE A 71 1.23 9.38 -2.59
CA ILE A 71 2.19 8.70 -3.47
C ILE A 71 1.54 8.40 -4.81
N ASP A 72 0.31 7.89 -4.81
CA ASP A 72 -0.44 7.64 -6.05
C ASP A 72 -0.65 8.95 -6.82
N ARG A 73 -0.93 10.05 -6.11
CA ARG A 73 -1.02 11.39 -6.72
C ARG A 73 0.31 11.85 -7.32
N PHE A 74 1.43 11.51 -6.67
CA PHE A 74 2.76 11.76 -7.23
C PHE A 74 3.01 10.91 -8.48
N CYS A 75 2.69 9.62 -8.47
CA CYS A 75 2.84 8.74 -9.62
C CYS A 75 2.02 9.22 -10.83
N GLU A 76 0.81 9.73 -10.61
CA GLU A 76 0.01 10.39 -11.65
C GLU A 76 0.72 11.63 -12.25
N ALA A 77 1.42 12.38 -11.40
CA ALA A 77 2.11 13.61 -11.77
C ALA A 77 3.51 13.39 -12.38
N LEU A 78 4.16 12.25 -12.11
CA LEU A 78 5.49 11.89 -12.62
C LEU A 78 5.56 11.92 -14.16
N HIS A 79 4.43 11.67 -14.83
CA HIS A 79 4.31 11.72 -16.29
C HIS A 79 4.07 13.15 -16.83
N GLY A 80 4.04 14.16 -15.97
CA GLY A 80 3.82 15.56 -16.31
C GLY A 80 5.10 16.39 -16.42
N GLU A 81 4.94 17.68 -16.76
CA GLU A 81 6.05 18.67 -16.81
C GLU A 81 5.99 19.68 -15.65
N ASP A 82 5.16 19.42 -14.64
CA ASP A 82 4.95 20.35 -13.53
C ASP A 82 6.13 20.28 -12.54
N ARG A 83 7.02 21.28 -12.65
CA ARG A 83 8.21 21.39 -11.80
C ARG A 83 7.91 21.56 -10.32
N SER A 84 6.65 21.72 -9.90
CA SER A 84 6.31 21.63 -8.48
C SER A 84 6.60 20.25 -7.89
N PHE A 85 6.72 19.22 -8.72
CA PHE A 85 7.03 17.83 -8.33
C PHE A 85 8.53 17.49 -8.36
N ASP A 86 9.42 18.45 -8.64
CA ASP A 86 10.88 18.30 -8.49
C ASP A 86 11.27 18.43 -7.01
N PHE A 87 11.04 17.37 -6.24
CA PHE A 87 11.34 17.29 -4.80
C PHE A 87 12.82 17.06 -4.51
N SER A 88 13.56 16.51 -5.46
CA SER A 88 15.01 16.32 -5.37
C SER A 88 15.78 17.63 -5.62
N GLY A 89 15.18 18.58 -6.34
CA GLY A 89 15.74 19.88 -6.69
C GLY A 89 16.77 19.81 -7.82
N ASP A 90 16.76 18.74 -8.62
CA ASP A 90 17.75 18.48 -9.66
C ASP A 90 17.33 18.99 -11.05
N GLY A 91 16.09 19.51 -11.16
CA GLY A 91 15.52 20.07 -12.38
C GLY A 91 14.88 19.05 -13.30
N GLN A 92 14.79 17.78 -12.89
CA GLN A 92 14.06 16.71 -13.55
C GLN A 92 12.90 16.26 -12.66
N ILE A 93 11.92 15.56 -13.25
CA ILE A 93 10.84 14.90 -12.52
C ILE A 93 11.02 13.42 -12.81
N ASP A 94 11.64 12.69 -11.89
CA ASP A 94 12.00 11.30 -12.07
C ASP A 94 11.94 10.49 -10.75
N SER A 95 12.48 9.27 -10.77
CA SER A 95 12.49 8.39 -9.61
C SER A 95 13.27 8.93 -8.39
N HIS A 96 14.15 9.91 -8.55
CA HIS A 96 14.82 10.61 -7.45
C HIS A 96 13.84 11.48 -6.67
N ASP A 97 12.85 12.08 -7.35
CA ASP A 97 11.79 12.84 -6.70
C ASP A 97 10.84 11.93 -5.93
N LEU A 98 10.46 10.78 -6.51
CA LEU A 98 9.70 9.74 -5.80
C LEU A 98 10.40 9.34 -4.50
N THR A 99 11.72 9.16 -4.57
CA THR A 99 12.54 8.82 -3.41
C THR A 99 12.50 9.92 -2.36
N ALA A 100 12.64 11.17 -2.78
CA ALA A 100 12.57 12.31 -1.88
C ALA A 100 11.20 12.38 -1.18
N VAL A 101 10.10 12.15 -1.90
CA VAL A 101 8.75 12.09 -1.31
C VAL A 101 8.66 10.97 -0.28
N VAL A 102 9.01 9.74 -0.65
CA VAL A 102 8.84 8.56 0.21
C VAL A 102 9.76 8.61 1.45
N GLU A 103 11.03 8.93 1.26
CA GLU A 103 12.03 8.85 2.34
C GLU A 103 12.12 10.13 3.17
N ALA A 104 12.07 11.31 2.53
CA ALA A 104 12.25 12.58 3.23
C ALA A 104 10.94 13.15 3.75
N LEU A 105 9.83 12.97 3.02
CA LEU A 105 8.55 13.57 3.38
C LEU A 105 7.62 12.61 4.14
N LEU A 106 7.44 11.39 3.63
CA LEU A 106 6.60 10.37 4.27
C LEU A 106 7.34 9.58 5.37
N GLN A 107 8.66 9.79 5.49
CA GLN A 107 9.53 9.14 6.48
C GLN A 107 9.41 7.60 6.47
N THR A 108 9.18 7.02 5.30
CA THR A 108 9.13 5.58 5.10
C THR A 108 10.15 5.14 4.06
N SER A 109 10.04 3.92 3.56
CA SER A 109 10.92 3.33 2.58
C SER A 109 10.15 2.76 1.41
N ILE A 110 10.77 2.80 0.23
CA ILE A 110 10.26 2.10 -0.95
C ILE A 110 10.09 0.60 -0.60
N GLY A 111 8.91 0.06 -0.86
CA GLY A 111 8.54 -1.30 -0.49
C GLY A 111 7.60 -1.44 0.72
N ASP A 112 7.48 -0.39 1.54
CA ASP A 112 6.54 -0.37 2.67
C ASP A 112 5.12 -0.05 2.19
N VAL A 113 4.33 -1.10 1.99
CA VAL A 113 2.95 -1.02 1.48
C VAL A 113 1.96 -0.54 2.54
N ASN A 114 2.28 -0.75 3.82
CA ASN A 114 1.37 -0.44 4.91
C ASN A 114 1.71 0.86 5.67
N LEU A 115 2.84 1.49 5.29
CA LEU A 115 3.40 2.73 5.85
C LEU A 115 3.72 2.63 7.35
N ASP A 116 4.17 1.46 7.83
CA ASP A 116 4.62 1.27 9.23
C ASP A 116 6.08 1.72 9.46
N GLY A 117 6.73 2.23 8.42
CA GLY A 117 8.09 2.73 8.42
C GLY A 117 9.16 1.66 8.25
N VAL A 118 8.77 0.42 7.89
CA VAL A 118 9.71 -0.70 7.71
C VAL A 118 9.28 -1.60 6.55
N PHE A 119 9.99 -1.54 5.41
CA PHE A 119 9.85 -2.57 4.39
C PHE A 119 10.33 -3.96 4.87
N ASN A 120 9.41 -4.92 5.03
CA ASN A 120 9.71 -6.27 5.50
C ASN A 120 8.80 -7.36 4.87
N SER A 121 8.86 -8.59 5.41
CA SER A 121 8.08 -9.72 4.89
C SER A 121 6.56 -9.52 4.99
N ASN A 122 6.08 -8.72 5.95
CA ASN A 122 4.66 -8.44 6.09
C ASN A 122 4.14 -7.63 4.90
N ASP A 123 4.93 -6.69 4.39
CA ASP A 123 4.59 -5.90 3.21
C ASP A 123 4.48 -6.79 1.98
N LEU A 124 5.45 -7.68 1.78
CA LEU A 124 5.41 -8.67 0.70
C LEU A 124 4.19 -9.60 0.81
N VAL A 125 3.80 -10.00 2.03
CA VAL A 125 2.61 -10.84 2.23
C VAL A 125 1.33 -10.06 1.93
N LEU A 126 1.22 -8.80 2.36
CA LEU A 126 0.07 -7.94 2.03
C LEU A 126 -0.01 -7.70 0.51
N LEU A 127 1.14 -7.50 -0.11
CA LEU A 127 1.29 -7.24 -1.53
C LEU A 127 0.82 -8.43 -2.37
N PHE A 128 1.26 -9.65 -2.08
CA PHE A 128 0.81 -10.81 -2.84
C PHE A 128 -0.67 -11.17 -2.64
N GLN A 129 -1.35 -10.57 -1.64
CA GLN A 129 -2.80 -10.75 -1.46
C GLN A 129 -3.62 -9.89 -2.43
N THR A 130 -3.04 -8.87 -3.08
CA THR A 130 -3.75 -8.03 -4.07
C THR A 130 -3.96 -8.76 -5.40
N ALA A 131 -3.18 -9.82 -5.65
CA ALA A 131 -3.22 -10.62 -6.88
C ALA A 131 -2.95 -9.83 -8.18
N LYS A 132 -2.15 -8.75 -8.10
CA LYS A 132 -1.77 -7.90 -9.24
C LYS A 132 -0.37 -8.16 -9.80
N PHE A 133 0.41 -9.03 -9.15
CA PHE A 133 1.76 -9.37 -9.62
C PHE A 133 1.72 -10.05 -10.99
N GLU A 134 2.31 -9.41 -12.00
CA GLU A 134 2.39 -9.93 -13.38
C GLU A 134 1.02 -10.41 -13.91
N ASP A 135 -0.05 -9.65 -13.65
CA ASP A 135 -1.42 -10.03 -14.01
C ASP A 135 -1.83 -9.69 -15.46
N GLU A 136 -0.90 -9.12 -16.24
CA GLU A 136 -1.06 -8.68 -17.63
C GLU A 136 -2.13 -7.58 -17.83
N GLN A 137 -2.60 -6.91 -16.77
CA GLN A 137 -3.56 -5.82 -16.85
C GLN A 137 -2.86 -4.46 -16.67
N PRO A 138 -2.63 -3.71 -17.77
CA PRO A 138 -1.85 -2.48 -17.71
C PRO A 138 -2.55 -1.37 -16.92
N ASN A 139 -1.78 -0.58 -16.17
CA ASN A 139 -2.20 0.59 -15.40
C ASN A 139 -3.29 0.28 -14.35
N ASN A 140 -3.18 -0.87 -13.68
CA ASN A 140 -4.16 -1.29 -12.67
C ASN A 140 -3.61 -1.31 -11.24
N SER A 141 -2.35 -0.92 -11.03
CA SER A 141 -1.66 -1.02 -9.76
C SER A 141 -1.39 0.37 -9.16
N SER A 142 -1.68 0.52 -7.88
CA SER A 142 -1.27 1.65 -7.03
C SER A 142 0.02 1.33 -6.27
N TRP A 143 0.54 2.28 -5.51
CA TRP A 143 1.65 2.04 -4.58
C TRP A 143 1.36 0.88 -3.62
N ALA A 144 0.14 0.85 -3.06
CA ALA A 144 -0.31 -0.19 -2.14
C ALA A 144 -0.48 -1.57 -2.83
N ASP A 145 -0.61 -1.57 -4.15
CA ASP A 145 -0.68 -2.79 -4.97
C ASP A 145 0.68 -3.26 -5.48
N GLY A 146 1.75 -2.47 -5.28
CA GLY A 146 3.13 -2.82 -5.64
C GLY A 146 3.77 -2.03 -6.76
N ASP A 147 3.08 -1.03 -7.33
CA ASP A 147 3.69 -0.13 -8.31
C ASP A 147 4.61 0.86 -7.59
N TRP A 148 5.84 0.41 -7.33
CA TRP A 148 6.84 1.20 -6.59
C TRP A 148 7.70 2.05 -7.51
N ASN A 149 7.59 1.85 -8.82
CA ASN A 149 8.32 2.62 -9.82
C ASN A 149 7.43 3.65 -10.58
N CYS A 150 6.12 3.67 -10.30
CA CYS A 150 5.09 4.53 -10.91
C CYS A 150 4.86 4.27 -12.41
N ASP A 151 5.03 3.03 -12.88
CA ASP A 151 4.73 2.66 -14.28
C ASP A 151 3.29 2.16 -14.48
N GLY A 152 2.52 2.06 -13.40
CA GLY A 152 1.12 1.64 -13.37
C GLY A 152 0.93 0.14 -13.18
N ASP A 153 1.99 -0.67 -13.11
CA ASP A 153 1.92 -2.13 -13.16
C ASP A 153 2.81 -2.81 -12.11
N PHE A 154 2.24 -3.61 -11.21
CA PHE A 154 3.06 -4.37 -10.28
C PHE A 154 3.72 -5.58 -10.96
N ASN A 155 5.04 -5.50 -11.15
CA ASN A 155 5.82 -6.56 -11.79
C ASN A 155 7.21 -6.75 -11.15
N SER A 156 8.02 -7.62 -11.76
CA SER A 156 9.38 -7.91 -11.27
C SER A 156 10.29 -6.67 -11.22
N ASN A 157 10.04 -5.64 -12.02
CA ASN A 157 10.82 -4.40 -12.01
C ASN A 157 10.60 -3.60 -10.72
N ASP A 158 9.40 -3.58 -10.15
CA ASP A 158 9.10 -2.93 -8.87
C ASP A 158 9.85 -3.58 -7.72
N LEU A 159 9.84 -4.91 -7.68
CA LEU A 159 10.58 -5.66 -6.67
C LEU A 159 12.08 -5.33 -6.76
N VAL A 160 12.63 -5.33 -7.98
CA VAL A 160 14.03 -4.95 -8.20
C VAL A 160 14.28 -3.50 -7.78
N PHE A 161 13.38 -2.57 -8.12
CA PHE A 161 13.46 -1.16 -7.77
C PHE A 161 13.51 -0.96 -6.24
N ALA A 162 12.62 -1.61 -5.49
CA ALA A 162 12.62 -1.54 -4.02
C ALA A 162 13.87 -2.17 -3.40
N PHE A 163 14.32 -3.34 -3.89
CA PHE A 163 15.52 -3.98 -3.36
C PHE A 163 16.80 -3.20 -3.67
N GLN A 164 16.87 -2.47 -4.80
CA GLN A 164 17.98 -1.59 -5.11
C GLN A 164 18.14 -0.45 -4.11
N ARG A 165 17.07 -0.07 -3.40
CA ARG A 165 17.11 0.95 -2.35
C ARG A 165 17.61 0.43 -1.00
N ASN A 166 17.91 -0.87 -0.91
CA ASN A 166 18.45 -1.52 0.29
C ASN A 166 17.62 -1.27 1.57
N ALA A 167 16.31 -1.08 1.41
CA ALA A 167 15.38 -0.78 2.49
C ALA A 167 14.86 -2.03 3.21
N TYR A 168 14.97 -3.22 2.59
CA TYR A 168 14.39 -4.43 3.12
C TYR A 168 15.02 -4.86 4.44
N SER A 169 14.22 -4.93 5.50
CA SER A 169 14.61 -5.46 6.79
C SER A 169 14.01 -6.84 7.02
N ALA A 170 14.87 -7.87 7.09
CA ALA A 170 14.47 -9.20 7.53
C ALA A 170 14.05 -9.27 9.01
N ASN A 171 14.28 -8.20 9.78
CA ASN A 171 13.89 -8.09 11.17
C ASN A 171 12.80 -7.03 11.31
N ALA A 172 11.60 -7.41 11.75
CA ALA A 172 10.72 -6.45 12.42
C ALA A 172 11.52 -5.84 13.58
N LYS A 173 11.63 -4.50 13.66
CA LYS A 173 12.40 -3.83 14.72
C LYS A 173 12.03 -4.45 16.07
N ARG A 174 12.96 -5.20 16.68
CA ARG A 174 12.86 -5.55 18.08
C ARG A 174 12.99 -4.25 18.85
N GLN A 175 11.87 -3.78 19.40
CA GLN A 175 11.84 -2.73 20.41
C GLN A 175 12.64 -3.13 21.64
#